data_AF-A0A4R0K6G9-F1
#
_entry.id   AF-A0A4R0K6G9-F1
#
_cell.length_a   1.000
_cell.length_b   1.000
_cell.length_c   1.000
_cell.angle_alpha   90.00
_cell.angle_beta   90.00
_cell.angle_gamma   90.00
#
_symmetry.space_group_name_H-M   'P 1'
#
loop_
_entity.id
_entity.type
_entity.pdbx_description
1 polymer ?
#
loop_
_entity_poly.entity_id
_entity_poly.type
_entity_poly.pdbx_seq_one_letter_code
_entity_poly.pdbx_strand_id
1 'polypeptide(L)'
;MTGTTDDDRLMTGDDARTTASREPAVDAPTADEPLLASDLMVDYRSRWDVIQQGFVDDPRKAVSEADNLVDDVLKRLSESFERQHQGLEKQWSDGEPSTEDLRSALQKYRAFFQRLLTL
;
A
#
# COMPACT_ATOMS: atom_id res chain seq x y z
N MET A 1 43.02 50.25 -45.39
CA MET A 1 42.42 51.57 -45.09
C MET A 1 41.16 51.62 -45.93
N THR A 2 40.00 51.15 -45.48
CA THR A 2 39.10 51.45 -44.33
C THR A 2 38.57 50.11 -43.75
N GLY A 3 38.10 49.91 -42.52
CA GLY A 3 37.64 50.76 -41.42
C GLY A 3 36.28 50.21 -40.91
N THR A 4 36.25 49.66 -39.68
CA THR A 4 35.12 49.57 -38.71
C THR A 4 33.90 48.69 -39.09
N THR A 5 33.52 47.67 -38.29
CA THR A 5 32.76 47.70 -37.01
C THR A 5 32.94 46.32 -36.33
N ASP A 6 33.54 46.16 -35.14
CA ASP A 6 33.06 46.41 -33.76
C ASP A 6 31.69 45.79 -33.42
N ASP A 7 31.70 44.60 -32.81
CA ASP A 7 30.72 44.26 -31.76
C ASP A 7 31.36 43.19 -30.86
N ASP A 8 32.20 43.67 -29.94
CA ASP A 8 32.62 42.93 -28.76
C ASP A 8 31.48 43.04 -27.73
N ARG A 9 31.30 41.95 -26.97
CA ARG A 9 31.05 41.96 -25.51
C ARG A 9 29.66 41.53 -25.00
N LEU A 10 29.63 40.22 -24.67
CA LEU A 10 29.43 39.66 -23.32
C LEU A 10 28.04 39.38 -22.73
N MET A 11 28.07 38.26 -22.00
CA MET A 11 27.32 37.88 -20.79
C MET A 11 25.90 37.37 -21.03
N THR A 12 25.35 36.42 -20.29
CA THR A 12 25.75 35.43 -19.27
C THR A 12 24.41 34.82 -18.87
N GLY A 13 24.38 33.52 -18.56
CA GLY A 13 23.21 32.79 -18.08
C GLY A 13 23.39 31.36 -18.54
N ASP A 14 24.11 30.51 -17.81
CA ASP A 14 23.71 30.02 -16.48
C ASP A 14 22.21 29.71 -16.44
N ASP A 15 21.85 28.59 -17.04
CA ASP A 15 20.86 27.72 -16.42
C ASP A 15 21.53 26.36 -16.23
N ALA A 16 22.21 26.29 -15.09
CA ALA A 16 22.49 25.06 -14.40
C ALA A 16 21.20 24.27 -14.15
N ARG A 17 21.40 22.97 -13.83
CA ARG A 17 20.44 22.08 -13.17
C ARG A 17 19.31 21.57 -14.09
N THR A 18 19.09 20.28 -14.23
CA THR A 18 18.98 19.31 -13.13
C THR A 18 19.18 17.89 -13.68
N THR A 19 20.22 17.26 -13.18
CA THR A 19 20.32 15.82 -12.97
C THR A 19 19.00 15.24 -12.46
N ALA A 20 18.54 14.16 -13.08
CA ALA A 20 17.78 13.11 -12.42
C ALA A 20 16.76 13.56 -11.35
N SER A 21 15.54 13.86 -11.77
CA SER A 21 14.37 13.50 -10.96
C SER A 21 13.64 12.35 -11.66
N ARG A 22 14.26 11.17 -11.59
CA ARG A 22 13.47 9.98 -11.31
C ARG A 22 13.02 10.18 -9.87
N GLU A 23 11.98 10.96 -9.68
CA GLU A 23 11.23 10.90 -8.44
C GLU A 23 10.88 9.43 -8.24
N PRO A 24 11.20 8.84 -7.08
CA PRO A 24 10.66 7.53 -6.78
C PRO A 24 9.16 7.71 -6.87
N ALA A 25 8.50 7.00 -7.78
CA ALA A 25 7.07 6.80 -7.70
C ALA A 25 6.84 6.28 -6.27
N VAL A 26 6.36 7.20 -5.46
CA VAL A 26 6.13 7.08 -4.04
C VAL A 26 5.37 5.78 -3.83
N ASP A 27 6.07 4.84 -3.22
CA ASP A 27 5.54 3.65 -2.56
C ASP A 27 4.29 3.10 -3.26
N ALA A 28 4.48 2.51 -4.44
CA ALA A 28 3.48 1.55 -4.88
C ALA A 28 3.40 0.53 -3.75
N PRO A 29 2.23 0.31 -3.11
CA PRO A 29 2.12 -0.67 -2.04
C PRO A 29 2.66 -1.96 -2.60
N THR A 30 3.82 -2.35 -2.09
CA THR A 30 4.45 -3.60 -2.51
C THR A 30 3.43 -4.67 -2.14
N ALA A 31 3.29 -5.71 -2.98
CA ALA A 31 2.33 -6.79 -2.73
C ALA A 31 2.50 -7.47 -1.34
N ASP A 32 3.55 -7.10 -0.60
CA ASP A 32 4.03 -7.62 0.67
C ASP A 32 3.58 -6.88 1.94
N GLU A 33 2.95 -5.70 1.88
CA GLU A 33 2.49 -5.07 3.14
C GLU A 33 1.44 -5.97 3.80
N PRO A 34 1.43 -6.22 5.12
CA PRO A 34 0.46 -7.13 5.74
C PRO A 34 -0.95 -6.52 5.86
N LEU A 35 -2.01 -7.34 5.76
CA LEU A 35 -3.43 -6.89 5.81
C LEU A 35 -3.89 -6.56 7.22
N LEU A 36 -3.24 -7.16 8.20
CA LEU A 36 -3.43 -6.89 9.61
C LEU A 36 -2.15 -6.26 10.14
N ALA A 37 -2.29 -5.32 11.07
CA ALA A 37 -1.15 -4.79 11.79
C ALA A 37 -0.42 -5.91 12.54
N SER A 38 0.91 -5.89 12.56
CA SER A 38 1.72 -6.94 13.19
C SER A 38 1.40 -7.14 14.66
N ASP A 39 1.15 -6.06 15.40
CA ASP A 39 0.74 -6.10 16.81
C ASP A 39 -0.55 -6.91 17.03
N LEU A 40 -1.52 -6.72 16.14
CA LEU A 40 -2.80 -7.42 16.20
C LEU A 40 -2.66 -8.91 15.89
N MET A 41 -1.75 -9.28 14.99
CA MET A 41 -1.43 -10.68 14.72
C MET A 41 -0.79 -11.36 15.94
N VAL A 42 0.06 -10.64 16.69
CA VAL A 42 0.67 -11.13 17.93
C VAL A 42 -0.39 -11.33 19.01
N ASP A 43 -1.32 -10.39 19.18
CA ASP A 43 -2.43 -10.53 20.13
C ASP A 43 -3.29 -11.76 19.84
N TYR A 44 -3.77 -11.90 18.59
CA TYR A 44 -4.58 -13.06 18.21
C TYR A 44 -3.84 -14.38 18.40
N ARG A 45 -2.54 -14.43 18.13
CA ARG A 45 -1.72 -15.61 18.38
C ARG A 45 -1.62 -15.93 19.87
N SER A 46 -1.44 -14.92 20.71
CA SER A 46 -1.38 -15.10 22.16
C SER A 46 -2.73 -15.60 22.72
N ARG A 47 -3.85 -15.06 22.25
CA ARG A 47 -5.19 -15.50 22.65
C ARG A 47 -5.46 -16.94 22.21
N TRP A 48 -5.04 -17.30 21.00
CA TRP A 48 -5.15 -18.67 20.50
C TRP A 48 -4.40 -19.67 21.38
N ASP A 49 -3.17 -19.34 21.79
CA ASP A 49 -2.35 -20.19 22.67
C ASP A 49 -3.04 -20.44 24.02
N VAL A 50 -3.61 -19.40 24.64
CA VAL A 50 -4.39 -19.53 25.89
C VAL A 50 -5.59 -20.46 25.73
N ILE A 51 -6.33 -20.33 24.62
CA ILE A 51 -7.49 -21.19 24.33
C ILE A 51 -7.05 -22.66 24.17
N GLN A 52 -5.94 -22.91 23.48
CA GLN A 52 -5.41 -24.27 23.30
C GLN A 52 -5.00 -24.91 24.63
N GLN A 53 -4.38 -24.15 25.53
CA GLN A 53 -4.02 -24.64 26.86
C GLN A 53 -5.27 -24.97 27.69
N GLY A 54 -6.31 -24.14 27.62
CA GLY A 54 -7.57 -24.35 28.34
C GLY A 54 -8.42 -25.53 27.83
N PHE A 55 -8.15 -26.07 26.65
CA PHE A 55 -8.89 -27.21 26.08
C PHE A 55 -8.80 -28.47 26.94
N VAL A 56 -7.68 -28.68 27.63
CA VAL A 56 -7.48 -29.85 28.51
C VAL A 56 -8.42 -29.83 29.71
N ASP A 57 -8.75 -28.63 30.20
CA ASP A 57 -9.60 -28.43 31.37
C ASP A 57 -11.10 -28.33 31.00
N ASP A 58 -11.43 -27.53 29.98
CA ASP A 58 -12.81 -27.34 29.50
C ASP A 58 -12.88 -27.31 27.96
N PRO A 59 -13.04 -28.47 27.31
CA PRO A 59 -13.00 -28.56 25.86
C PRO A 59 -14.18 -27.84 25.19
N ARG A 60 -15.35 -27.76 25.83
CA ARG A 60 -16.51 -27.08 25.23
C ARG A 60 -16.33 -25.58 25.24
N LYS A 61 -15.86 -25.04 26.36
CA LYS A 61 -15.55 -23.61 26.47
C LYS A 61 -14.43 -23.21 25.50
N ALA A 62 -13.33 -23.96 25.46
CA ALA A 62 -12.21 -23.66 24.57
C ALA A 62 -12.63 -23.62 23.09
N VAL A 63 -13.48 -24.56 22.64
CA VAL A 63 -13.99 -24.53 21.26
C VAL A 63 -14.89 -23.31 21.02
N SER A 64 -15.74 -22.94 21.97
CA SER A 64 -16.57 -21.73 21.84
C SER A 64 -15.73 -20.45 21.82
N GLU A 65 -14.65 -20.37 22.61
CA GLU A 65 -13.73 -19.24 22.59
C GLU A 65 -12.92 -19.16 21.30
N ALA A 66 -12.51 -20.31 20.75
CA ALA A 66 -11.86 -20.41 19.44
C ALA A 66 -12.78 -19.88 18.32
N ASP A 67 -14.05 -20.29 18.32
CA ASP A 67 -15.05 -19.84 17.35
C ASP A 67 -15.19 -18.30 17.37
N ASN A 68 -15.37 -17.73 18.56
CA ASN A 68 -15.44 -16.27 18.73
C ASN A 68 -14.15 -15.57 18.27
N LEU A 69 -12.98 -16.14 18.57
CA LEU A 69 -11.69 -15.56 18.15
C LEU A 69 -11.56 -15.54 16.63
N VAL A 70 -11.96 -16.62 15.95
CA VAL A 70 -11.94 -16.70 14.48
C VAL A 70 -12.90 -15.68 13.87
N ASP A 71 -14.11 -15.56 14.43
CA ASP A 71 -15.09 -14.55 14.01
C ASP A 71 -14.54 -13.12 14.11
N ASP A 72 -13.84 -12.80 15.20
CA ASP A 72 -13.21 -11.49 15.39
C ASP A 72 -12.12 -11.24 14.33
N VAL A 73 -11.30 -12.25 14.04
CA VAL A 73 -10.25 -12.16 13.01
C VAL A 73 -10.87 -11.94 11.62
N LEU A 74 -11.93 -12.68 11.28
CA LEU A 74 -12.62 -12.57 9.99
C LEU A 74 -13.25 -11.18 9.79
N LYS A 75 -13.90 -10.64 10.84
CA LYS A 75 -14.45 -9.28 10.82
C LYS A 75 -13.34 -8.27 10.57
N ARG A 76 -12.22 -8.40 11.30
CA ARG A 76 -11.10 -7.46 11.18
C ARG A 76 -10.42 -7.52 9.81
N LEU A 77 -10.29 -8.71 9.24
CA LEU A 77 -9.79 -8.90 7.87
C LEU A 77 -10.72 -8.22 6.87
N SER A 78 -12.02 -8.47 6.97
CA SER A 78 -13.05 -7.85 6.12
C SER A 78 -12.98 -6.32 6.14
N GLU A 79 -12.94 -5.72 7.34
CA GLU A 79 -12.77 -4.28 7.50
C GLU A 79 -11.49 -3.75 6.85
N SER A 80 -10.39 -4.52 6.93
CA SER A 80 -9.12 -4.11 6.33
C SER A 80 -9.17 -4.15 4.81
N PHE A 81 -9.78 -5.18 4.24
CA PHE A 81 -10.02 -5.26 2.80
C PHE A 81 -10.90 -4.14 2.29
N GLU A 82 -11.98 -3.83 3.01
CA GLU A 82 -12.88 -2.72 2.64
C GLU A 82 -12.14 -1.39 2.63
N ARG A 83 -11.32 -1.11 3.64
CA ARG A 83 -10.48 0.10 3.68
C ARG A 83 -9.51 0.17 2.51
N GLN A 84 -8.83 -0.94 2.19
CA GLN A 84 -7.92 -0.98 1.05
C GLN A 84 -8.68 -0.79 -0.26
N HIS A 85 -9.79 -1.49 -0.46
CA HIS A 85 -10.64 -1.37 -1.65
C HIS A 85 -11.13 0.06 -1.87
N GLN A 86 -11.56 0.76 -0.81
CA GLN A 86 -11.96 2.17 -0.89
C GLN A 86 -10.78 3.10 -1.22
N GLY A 87 -9.58 2.84 -0.69
CA GLY A 87 -8.38 3.62 -1.00
C GLY A 87 -7.97 3.49 -2.46
N LEU A 88 -8.11 2.27 -2.98
CA LEU A 88 -8.01 1.94 -4.40
C LEU A 88 -9.06 2.77 -5.18
N GLU A 89 -10.35 2.59 -4.91
CA GLU A 89 -11.46 3.29 -5.61
C GLU A 89 -11.30 4.80 -5.71
N LYS A 90 -10.94 5.45 -4.60
CA LYS A 90 -10.76 6.91 -4.55
C LYS A 90 -9.68 7.41 -5.50
N GLN A 91 -8.63 6.62 -5.77
CA GLN A 91 -7.46 7.08 -6.51
C GLN A 91 -7.72 7.38 -8.00
N TRP A 92 -8.72 6.76 -8.63
CA TRP A 92 -9.05 6.98 -10.04
C TRP A 92 -10.47 7.51 -10.26
N SER A 93 -11.25 7.68 -9.19
CA SER A 93 -12.62 8.19 -9.25
C SER A 93 -12.68 9.73 -9.17
N ASP A 94 -11.57 10.39 -8.82
CA ASP A 94 -11.46 11.85 -8.81
C ASP A 94 -11.18 12.40 -10.22
N GLY A 95 -12.25 12.63 -10.99
CA GLY A 95 -12.20 13.33 -12.28
C GLY A 95 -12.19 12.41 -13.52
N GLU A 96 -11.64 12.91 -14.62
CA GLU A 96 -11.47 12.13 -15.86
C GLU A 96 -10.04 11.54 -15.89
N PRO A 97 -9.86 10.23 -15.57
CA PRO A 97 -8.54 9.63 -15.44
C PRO A 97 -7.86 9.50 -16.81
N SER A 98 -6.55 9.73 -16.85
CA SER A 98 -5.77 9.46 -18.06
C SER A 98 -5.62 7.95 -18.31
N THR A 99 -5.25 7.55 -19.53
CA THR A 99 -4.96 6.14 -19.83
C THR A 99 -3.82 5.56 -18.98
N GLU A 100 -2.87 6.41 -18.55
CA GLU A 100 -1.79 6.00 -17.65
C GLU A 100 -2.30 5.72 -16.22
N ASP A 101 -3.22 6.54 -15.74
CA ASP A 101 -3.86 6.36 -14.43
C ASP A 101 -4.65 5.05 -14.40
N LEU A 102 -5.39 4.75 -15.47
CA LEU A 102 -6.12 3.49 -15.61
C LEU A 102 -5.19 2.27 -15.65
N ARG A 103 -4.05 2.37 -16.35
CA ARG A 103 -3.04 1.29 -16.36
C ARG A 103 -2.49 1.05 -14.96
N SER A 104 -2.16 2.12 -14.25
CA SER A 104 -1.65 2.06 -12.88
C SER A 104 -2.68 1.50 -11.90
N ALA A 105 -3.95 1.91 -12.03
CA ALA A 105 -5.07 1.38 -11.24
C ALA A 105 -5.23 -0.14 -11.43
N LEU A 106 -5.16 -0.62 -12.68
CA LEU A 106 -5.26 -2.05 -12.98
C LEU A 106 -4.09 -2.85 -12.38
N GLN A 107 -2.88 -2.30 -12.38
CA GLN A 107 -1.72 -2.94 -11.74
C GLN A 107 -1.90 -3.05 -10.21
N LYS A 108 -2.41 -2.00 -9.57
CA LYS A 108 -2.72 -1.99 -8.13
C LYS A 108 -3.81 -3.00 -7.78
N TYR A 109 -4.86 -3.07 -8.59
CA TYR A 109 -5.89 -4.09 -8.45
C TYR A 109 -5.36 -5.50 -8.62
N ARG A 110 -4.45 -5.74 -9.58
CA ARG A 110 -3.82 -7.05 -9.75
C ARG A 110 -3.02 -7.46 -8.51
N ALA A 111 -2.22 -6.56 -7.95
CA ALA A 111 -1.46 -6.83 -6.73
C ALA A 111 -2.39 -7.12 -5.54
N PHE A 112 -3.43 -6.31 -5.36
CA PHE A 112 -4.45 -6.51 -4.32
C PHE A 112 -5.18 -7.85 -4.49
N PHE A 113 -5.58 -8.20 -5.72
CA PHE A 113 -6.24 -9.47 -6.01
C PHE A 113 -5.33 -10.69 -5.79
N GLN A 114 -4.06 -10.61 -6.19
CA GLN A 114 -3.11 -11.68 -5.90
C GLN A 114 -2.95 -11.90 -4.39
N ARG A 115 -2.93 -10.82 -3.61
CA ARG A 115 -2.87 -10.87 -2.15
C ARG A 115 -4.12 -11.49 -1.50
N LEU A 116 -5.31 -11.26 -2.07
CA LEU A 116 -6.54 -11.94 -1.66
C LEU A 116 -6.46 -13.47 -1.85
N LEU A 117 -5.72 -13.93 -2.86
CA LEU A 117 -5.59 -15.36 -3.18
C LEU A 117 -4.46 -16.08 -2.42
N THR A 118 -3.56 -15.35 -1.77
CA THR A 118 -2.43 -15.92 -1.02
C THR A 118 -2.68 -16.03 0.48
N LEU A 119 -3.89 -15.66 0.93
CA LEU A 119 -4.35 -15.85 2.31
C LEU A 119 -4.68 -17.30 2.61
#